data_AF-A0A316S943-F1
#
_entry.id   AF-A0A316S943-F1
#
_cell.length_a   1.000
_cell.length_b   1.000
_cell.length_c   1.000
_cell.angle_alpha   90.00
_cell.angle_beta   90.00
_cell.angle_gamma   90.00
#
_symmetry.space_group_name_H-M   'P 1'
#
loop_
_entity.id
_entity.type
_entity.pdbx_description
1 polymer ?
#
loop_
_entity_poly.entity_id
_entity_poly.type
_entity_poly.pdbx_seq_one_letter_code
_entity_poly.pdbx_strand_id
1 'polypeptide(L)'
;MDQLDMNASRLIAAFPSTSSENGTDTAPTLSMMTEFAVRYMEQHFPNGYILIAEGAYMDKRSHENNLAGMMRHMRNFDITVESVCRTLSDQQGVAVLVTADHECGGLKLAKNKSELDRSLYTSKHHTAVDVPYFIRLQIASGVPADYFTERMDNTDIYRIMRSLLGV
;
A
#
# COMPACT_ATOMS: atom_id res chain seq x y z
N MET A 1 -10.60 -15.63 -4.23
CA MET A 1 -10.71 -14.64 -5.33
C MET A 1 -11.20 -15.33 -6.59
N ASP A 2 -11.97 -16.40 -6.43
CA ASP A 2 -11.95 -17.49 -7.40
C ASP A 2 -13.06 -17.32 -8.44
N GLN A 3 -13.97 -16.39 -8.14
CA GLN A 3 -15.03 -15.91 -9.03
C GLN A 3 -14.55 -14.87 -10.08
N LEU A 4 -13.31 -14.39 -9.98
CA LEU A 4 -12.77 -13.41 -10.93
C LEU A 4 -12.16 -14.11 -12.15
N ASP A 5 -12.54 -13.67 -13.35
CA ASP A 5 -12.05 -14.24 -14.59
C ASP A 5 -10.66 -13.68 -14.95
N MET A 6 -9.64 -14.53 -14.77
CA MET A 6 -8.25 -14.22 -15.14
C MET A 6 -8.02 -14.01 -16.63
N ASN A 7 -8.95 -14.43 -17.49
CA ASN A 7 -8.83 -14.28 -18.95
C ASN A 7 -9.61 -13.09 -19.50
N ALA A 8 -10.35 -12.37 -18.66
CA ALA A 8 -11.07 -11.18 -19.07
C ALA A 8 -10.09 -10.11 -19.57
N SER A 9 -10.40 -9.47 -20.70
CA SER A 9 -9.57 -8.39 -21.26
C SER A 9 -9.62 -7.10 -20.45
N ARG A 10 -10.66 -6.94 -19.62
CA ARG A 10 -10.83 -5.88 -18.63
C ARG A 10 -11.60 -6.43 -17.45
N LEU A 11 -11.25 -5.99 -16.25
CA LEU A 11 -11.91 -6.43 -15.02
C LEU A 11 -12.37 -5.24 -14.19
N ILE A 12 -13.62 -5.28 -13.75
CA ILE A 12 -14.15 -4.42 -12.69
C ILE A 12 -14.76 -5.37 -11.66
N ALA A 13 -14.20 -5.37 -10.45
CA ALA A 13 -14.69 -6.16 -9.33
C ALA A 13 -15.13 -5.22 -8.21
N ALA A 14 -16.42 -5.26 -7.87
CA ALA A 14 -16.98 -4.51 -6.76
C ALA A 14 -17.38 -5.47 -5.65
N PHE A 15 -16.83 -5.26 -4.46
CA PHE A 15 -17.13 -6.07 -3.29
C PHE A 15 -18.04 -5.30 -2.34
N PRO A 16 -19.04 -5.94 -1.72
CA PRO A 16 -19.94 -5.27 -0.77
C PRO A 16 -19.21 -4.78 0.49
N SER A 17 -18.08 -5.39 0.83
CA SER A 17 -17.21 -4.96 1.92
C SER A 17 -15.78 -5.42 1.70
N THR A 18 -14.86 -4.93 2.53
CA THR A 18 -13.48 -5.42 2.63
C THR A 18 -13.21 -5.85 4.06
N SER A 19 -12.37 -6.87 4.25
CA SER A 19 -11.96 -7.32 5.59
C SER A 19 -10.53 -6.93 5.91
N SER A 20 -10.23 -6.63 7.18
CA SER A 20 -8.85 -6.50 7.66
C SER A 20 -8.19 -7.86 7.87
N GLU A 21 -8.97 -8.93 8.13
CA GLU A 21 -8.47 -10.26 8.48
C GLU A 21 -9.43 -11.34 7.94
N ASN A 22 -8.95 -12.56 7.68
CA ASN A 22 -9.80 -13.70 7.29
C ASN A 22 -10.76 -13.38 6.11
N GLY A 23 -10.22 -12.86 5.00
CA GLY A 23 -11.05 -12.44 3.87
C GLY A 23 -11.78 -13.58 3.17
N THR A 24 -12.85 -13.21 2.47
CA THR A 24 -13.67 -14.12 1.66
C THR A 24 -13.85 -13.57 0.25
N ASP A 25 -14.51 -14.31 -0.65
CA ASP A 25 -14.80 -13.83 -2.00
C ASP A 25 -15.74 -12.62 -2.04
N THR A 26 -16.59 -12.43 -1.02
CA THR A 26 -17.50 -11.28 -0.91
C THR A 26 -16.97 -10.19 0.03
N ALA A 27 -15.94 -10.47 0.81
CA ALA A 27 -15.30 -9.54 1.74
C ALA A 27 -13.78 -9.75 1.74
N PRO A 28 -13.10 -9.49 0.62
CA PRO A 28 -11.69 -9.80 0.51
C PRO A 28 -10.83 -8.87 1.37
N THR A 29 -9.62 -9.34 1.69
CA THR A 29 -8.57 -8.48 2.25
C THR A 29 -7.85 -7.71 1.15
N LEU A 30 -7.10 -6.66 1.52
CA LEU A 30 -6.24 -5.96 0.58
C LEU A 30 -5.22 -6.93 -0.05
N SER A 31 -4.61 -7.79 0.75
CA SER A 31 -3.63 -8.79 0.25
C SER A 31 -4.24 -9.68 -0.82
N MET A 32 -5.46 -10.19 -0.62
CA MET A 32 -6.14 -11.03 -1.62
C MET A 32 -6.39 -10.27 -2.93
N MET A 33 -6.82 -9.00 -2.85
CA MET A 33 -7.05 -8.17 -4.03
C MET A 33 -5.75 -7.86 -4.76
N THR A 34 -4.71 -7.48 -4.04
CA THR A 34 -3.41 -7.11 -4.61
C THR A 34 -2.72 -8.32 -5.22
N GLU A 35 -2.75 -9.49 -4.57
CA GLU A 35 -2.17 -10.73 -5.14
C GLU A 35 -2.84 -11.14 -6.45
N PHE A 36 -4.17 -11.07 -6.49
CA PHE A 36 -4.92 -11.29 -7.72
C PHE A 36 -4.52 -10.26 -8.79
N ALA A 37 -4.50 -8.96 -8.43
CA ALA A 37 -4.18 -7.89 -9.36
C ALA A 37 -2.76 -8.03 -9.92
N VAL A 38 -1.75 -8.31 -9.09
CA VAL A 38 -0.38 -8.57 -9.54
C VAL A 38 -0.36 -9.71 -10.57
N ARG A 39 -0.98 -10.86 -10.26
CA ARG A 39 -1.03 -12.00 -11.19
C ARG A 39 -1.73 -11.65 -12.50
N TYR A 40 -2.82 -10.89 -12.44
CA TYR A 40 -3.55 -10.43 -13.61
C TYR A 40 -2.68 -9.48 -14.45
N MET A 41 -2.01 -8.52 -13.83
CA MET A 41 -1.18 -7.56 -14.54
C MET A 41 0.04 -8.22 -15.21
N GLU A 42 0.72 -9.13 -14.50
CA GLU A 42 1.83 -9.93 -15.04
C GLU A 42 1.41 -10.76 -16.27
N GLN A 43 0.18 -11.30 -16.27
CA GLN A 43 -0.34 -12.11 -17.38
C GLN A 43 -0.70 -11.25 -18.61
N HIS A 44 -1.30 -10.08 -18.41
CA HIS A 44 -1.90 -9.30 -19.50
C HIS A 44 -1.02 -8.15 -20.01
N PHE A 45 -0.08 -7.67 -19.21
CA PHE A 45 0.75 -6.50 -19.53
C PHE A 45 2.25 -6.81 -19.42
N PRO A 46 2.78 -7.74 -20.25
CA PRO A 46 4.19 -8.14 -20.21
C PRO A 46 5.17 -7.01 -20.58
N ASN A 47 4.67 -5.92 -21.18
CA ASN A 47 5.46 -4.74 -21.52
C ASN A 47 5.55 -3.72 -20.36
N GLY A 48 4.99 -4.04 -19.19
CA GLY A 48 4.99 -3.20 -18.01
C GLY A 48 3.62 -2.60 -17.68
N TYR A 49 3.46 -2.25 -16.41
CA TYR A 49 2.23 -1.69 -15.87
C TYR A 49 2.51 -0.84 -14.63
N ILE A 50 1.49 -0.09 -14.22
CA ILE A 50 1.40 0.54 -12.90
C ILE A 50 0.26 -0.14 -12.16
N LEU A 51 0.54 -0.58 -10.93
CA LEU A 51 -0.47 -1.07 -10.00
C LEU A 51 -0.43 -0.21 -8.74
N ILE A 52 -1.59 0.26 -8.31
CA ILE A 52 -1.76 1.02 -7.06
C ILE A 52 -2.65 0.19 -6.14
N ALA A 53 -2.20 -0.02 -4.91
CA ALA A 53 -2.95 -0.70 -3.86
C ALA A 53 -3.00 0.20 -2.61
N GLU A 54 -4.20 0.43 -2.08
CA GLU A 54 -4.43 1.40 -1.00
C GLU A 54 -5.02 0.74 0.25
N GLY A 55 -4.39 0.98 1.41
CA GLY A 55 -4.89 0.57 2.72
C GLY A 55 -5.85 1.58 3.36
N ALA A 56 -6.93 1.96 2.67
CA ALA A 56 -7.78 3.11 2.99
C ALA A 56 -8.41 3.14 4.40
N TYR A 57 -8.55 1.99 5.07
CA TYR A 57 -9.20 1.94 6.38
C TYR A 57 -8.28 2.31 7.55
N MET A 58 -6.96 2.37 7.37
CA MET A 58 -6.08 2.85 8.44
C MET A 58 -6.44 4.28 8.84
N ASP A 59 -6.58 5.17 7.86
CA ASP A 59 -7.04 6.55 8.02
C ASP A 59 -8.42 6.63 8.70
N LYS A 60 -9.41 5.89 8.18
CA LYS A 60 -10.77 5.85 8.75
C LYS A 60 -10.78 5.44 10.22
N ARG A 61 -9.97 4.44 10.59
CA ARG A 61 -9.86 4.00 11.99
C ARG A 61 -9.11 5.00 12.86
N SER A 62 -8.15 5.73 12.31
CA SER A 62 -7.50 6.84 13.00
C SER A 62 -8.46 8.02 13.24
N HIS A 63 -9.32 8.38 12.30
CA HIS A 63 -10.40 9.37 12.51
C HIS A 63 -11.37 8.96 13.65
N GLU A 64 -11.58 7.66 13.83
CA GLU A 64 -12.39 7.10 14.92
C GLU A 64 -11.63 6.99 16.27
N ASN A 65 -10.33 7.29 16.31
CA ASN A 65 -9.40 6.97 17.40
C ASN A 65 -9.43 5.47 17.78
N ASN A 66 -9.66 4.61 16.80
CA ASN A 66 -9.78 3.17 16.97
C ASN A 66 -8.42 2.49 16.74
N LEU A 67 -7.57 2.49 17.77
CA LEU A 67 -6.21 1.93 17.70
C LEU A 67 -6.20 0.47 17.24
N ALA A 68 -7.06 -0.38 17.82
CA ALA A 68 -7.10 -1.80 17.49
C ALA A 68 -7.55 -2.03 16.03
N GLY A 69 -8.53 -1.25 15.56
CA GLY A 69 -8.95 -1.28 14.16
C GLY A 69 -7.85 -0.85 13.20
N MET A 70 -7.19 0.27 13.50
CA MET A 70 -6.07 0.79 12.72
C MET A 70 -4.95 -0.27 12.62
N MET A 71 -4.55 -0.86 13.76
CA MET A 71 -3.49 -1.88 13.80
C MET A 71 -3.83 -3.14 12.99
N ARG A 72 -5.10 -3.58 12.95
CA ARG A 72 -5.51 -4.70 12.10
C ARG A 72 -5.37 -4.38 10.61
N HIS A 73 -5.75 -3.18 10.19
CA HIS A 73 -5.57 -2.75 8.81
C HIS A 73 -4.09 -2.53 8.46
N MET A 74 -3.29 -1.99 9.38
CA MET A 74 -1.83 -1.87 9.23
C MET A 74 -1.18 -3.24 9.03
N ARG A 75 -1.56 -4.24 9.83
CA ARG A 75 -1.09 -5.62 9.66
C ARG A 75 -1.47 -6.19 8.29
N ASN A 76 -2.69 -5.92 7.80
CA ASN A 76 -3.08 -6.39 6.47
C ASN A 76 -2.31 -5.70 5.34
N PHE A 77 -2.01 -4.41 5.50
CA PHE A 77 -1.16 -3.67 4.58
C PHE A 77 0.28 -4.22 4.56
N ASP A 78 0.85 -4.52 5.73
CA ASP A 78 2.16 -5.17 5.86
C ASP A 78 2.22 -6.53 5.14
N ILE A 79 1.23 -7.41 5.38
CA ILE A 79 1.10 -8.69 4.67
C ILE A 79 0.99 -8.48 3.15
N THR A 80 0.28 -7.43 2.72
CA THR A 80 0.16 -7.09 1.30
C THR A 80 1.52 -6.73 0.69
N VAL A 81 2.29 -5.87 1.36
CA VAL A 81 3.63 -5.46 0.92
C VAL A 81 4.58 -6.65 0.88
N GLU A 82 4.54 -7.52 1.90
CA GLU A 82 5.32 -8.76 1.93
C GLU A 82 4.98 -9.65 0.73
N SER A 83 3.68 -9.85 0.46
CA SER A 83 3.22 -10.70 -0.63
C SER A 83 3.65 -10.18 -2.01
N VAL A 84 3.57 -8.86 -2.24
CA VAL A 84 4.06 -8.22 -3.48
C VAL A 84 5.57 -8.40 -3.61
N CYS A 85 6.34 -8.06 -2.56
CA CYS A 85 7.79 -8.20 -2.58
C CYS A 85 8.25 -9.64 -2.84
N ARG A 86 7.56 -10.61 -2.24
CA ARG A 86 7.80 -12.05 -2.43
C ARG A 86 7.45 -12.52 -3.83
N THR A 87 6.31 -12.06 -4.37
CA THR A 87 5.85 -12.48 -5.71
C THR A 87 6.80 -11.98 -6.80
N LEU A 88 7.36 -10.79 -6.61
CA LEU A 88 8.22 -10.13 -7.59
C LEU A 88 9.71 -10.22 -7.22
N SER A 89 10.11 -11.12 -6.32
CA SER A 89 11.47 -11.14 -5.75
C SER A 89 12.57 -11.44 -6.77
N ASP A 90 12.23 -12.26 -7.76
CA ASP A 90 13.17 -12.79 -8.75
C ASP A 90 13.09 -12.06 -10.10
N GLN A 91 12.21 -11.05 -10.18
CA GLN A 91 11.93 -10.32 -11.40
C GLN A 91 12.83 -9.08 -11.52
N GLN A 92 13.34 -8.83 -12.72
CA GLN A 92 14.05 -7.59 -13.06
C GLN A 92 13.06 -6.59 -13.68
N GLY A 93 13.34 -5.30 -13.54
CA GLY A 93 12.46 -4.23 -14.03
C GLY A 93 11.33 -3.87 -13.07
N VAL A 94 11.43 -4.26 -11.79
CA VAL A 94 10.39 -4.01 -10.78
C VAL A 94 10.80 -2.87 -9.85
N ALA A 95 9.86 -1.97 -9.58
CA ALA A 95 9.95 -0.97 -8.51
C ALA A 95 8.71 -1.10 -7.61
N VAL A 96 8.94 -1.23 -6.30
CA VAL A 96 7.87 -1.20 -5.28
C VAL A 96 8.07 0.04 -4.42
N LEU A 97 7.09 0.94 -4.45
CA LEU A 97 7.06 2.15 -3.62
C LEU A 97 5.92 2.04 -2.60
N VAL A 98 6.23 2.32 -1.34
CA VAL A 98 5.27 2.33 -0.24
C VAL A 98 5.36 3.68 0.46
N THR A 99 4.23 4.36 0.62
CA THR A 99 4.15 5.65 1.33
C THR A 99 2.76 5.80 1.94
N ALA A 100 2.56 6.86 2.73
CA ALA A 100 1.24 7.39 3.03
C ALA A 100 0.97 8.67 2.22
N ASP A 101 -0.29 9.06 2.17
CA ASP A 101 -0.77 10.34 1.64
C ASP A 101 -0.66 11.46 2.67
N HIS A 102 -0.96 11.17 3.94
CA HIS A 102 -0.77 12.06 5.09
C HIS A 102 -0.83 11.30 6.44
N GLU A 103 -0.40 11.95 7.52
CA GLU A 103 -0.63 11.44 8.89
C GLU A 103 -2.08 11.73 9.33
N CYS A 104 -2.69 10.80 10.07
CA CYS A 104 -4.02 10.99 10.65
C CYS A 104 -4.07 10.65 12.14
N GLY A 105 -4.65 11.57 12.91
CA GLY A 105 -5.01 11.38 14.33
C GLY A 105 -3.94 11.83 15.32
N GLY A 106 -2.77 12.27 14.84
CA GLY A 106 -1.64 12.68 15.68
C GLY A 106 -1.26 11.56 16.65
N LEU A 107 -1.14 10.34 16.12
CA LEU A 107 -0.94 9.11 16.90
C LEU A 107 0.45 9.08 17.54
N LYS A 108 0.51 8.88 18.85
CA LYS A 108 1.75 8.78 19.61
C LYS A 108 2.18 7.33 19.83
N LEU A 109 3.50 7.11 19.93
CA LEU A 109 4.04 5.83 20.34
C LEU A 109 3.80 5.59 21.84
N ALA A 110 3.24 4.43 22.16
CA ALA A 110 3.13 3.96 23.53
C ALA A 110 4.51 3.62 24.11
N LYS A 111 4.75 3.98 25.36
CA LYS A 111 6.00 3.63 26.08
C LYS A 111 5.95 2.23 26.69
N ASN A 112 4.75 1.71 26.92
CA ASN A 112 4.51 0.41 27.52
C ASN A 112 3.14 -0.12 27.08
N LYS A 113 2.87 -1.40 27.35
CA LYS A 113 1.63 -2.08 26.91
C LYS A 113 0.37 -1.47 27.51
N SER A 114 0.45 -0.90 28.72
CA SER A 114 -0.72 -0.28 29.38
C SER A 114 -1.20 1.01 28.71
N GLU A 115 -0.36 1.64 27.87
CA GLU A 115 -0.72 2.84 27.12
C GLU A 115 -1.38 2.54 25.77
N LEU A 116 -1.56 1.25 25.40
CA LEU A 116 -2.17 0.84 24.13
C LEU A 116 -3.69 1.01 24.12
N ASP A 117 -4.14 2.26 24.18
CA ASP A 117 -5.54 2.62 24.05
C ASP A 117 -5.74 3.90 23.21
N ARG A 118 -6.99 4.38 23.16
CA ARG A 118 -7.39 5.57 22.38
C ARG A 118 -6.69 6.87 22.82
N SER A 119 -6.08 6.93 24.00
CA SER A 119 -5.42 8.13 24.53
C SER A 119 -4.13 8.50 23.78
N LEU A 120 -3.60 7.58 22.97
CA LEU A 120 -2.46 7.85 22.09
C LEU A 120 -2.79 8.83 20.95
N TYR A 121 -4.06 8.98 20.59
CA TYR A 121 -4.51 9.94 19.58
C TYR A 121 -4.64 11.33 20.19
N THR A 122 -4.14 12.34 19.46
CA THR A 122 -4.26 13.75 19.86
C THR A 122 -5.29 14.52 19.03
N SER A 123 -5.76 13.92 17.94
CA SER A 123 -6.72 14.51 17.02
C SER A 123 -7.62 13.43 16.41
N LYS A 124 -8.71 13.84 15.77
CA LYS A 124 -9.51 13.02 14.84
C LYS A 124 -9.38 13.53 13.41
N HIS A 125 -8.33 14.28 13.10
CA HIS A 125 -8.09 14.91 11.81
C HIS A 125 -6.67 14.62 11.36
N HIS A 126 -6.39 14.94 10.10
CA HIS A 126 -5.04 14.84 9.55
C HIS A 126 -4.10 15.80 10.27
N THR A 127 -2.81 15.49 10.26
CA THR A 127 -1.75 16.42 10.65
C THR A 127 -0.78 16.64 9.50
N ALA A 128 0.07 17.66 9.62
CA ALA A 128 1.04 18.04 8.59
C ALA A 128 2.43 17.42 8.82
N VAL A 129 2.51 16.33 9.60
CA VAL A 129 3.78 15.64 9.83
C VAL A 129 4.18 14.91 8.55
N ASP A 130 5.48 15.00 8.20
CA ASP A 130 6.04 14.24 7.09
C ASP A 130 5.81 12.74 7.29
N VAL A 131 5.46 12.04 6.20
CA VAL A 131 5.23 10.59 6.21
C VAL A 131 6.43 9.84 5.64
N PRO A 132 6.72 8.62 6.11
CA PRO A 132 7.80 7.84 5.55
C PRO A 132 7.43 7.34 4.15
N TYR A 133 8.44 7.19 3.31
CA TYR A 133 8.35 6.48 2.05
C TYR A 133 9.44 5.39 2.01
N PHE A 134 9.16 4.31 1.29
CA PHE A 134 10.06 3.17 1.12
C PHE A 134 10.07 2.79 -0.35
N ILE A 135 11.25 2.50 -0.90
CA ILE A 135 11.40 2.12 -2.30
C ILE A 135 12.32 0.92 -2.39
N ARG A 136 11.83 -0.16 -3.00
CA ARG A 136 12.61 -1.31 -3.44
C ARG A 136 12.75 -1.26 -4.95
N LEU A 137 13.97 -1.16 -5.44
CA LEU A 137 14.29 -1.17 -6.88
C LEU A 137 15.00 -2.47 -7.24
N GLN A 138 14.53 -3.13 -8.27
CA GLN A 138 15.17 -4.28 -8.91
C GLN A 138 15.29 -3.99 -10.40
N ILE A 139 16.11 -2.97 -10.73
CA ILE A 139 16.30 -2.46 -12.09
C ILE A 139 17.79 -2.50 -12.46
N ALA A 140 18.08 -2.80 -13.73
CA ALA A 140 19.46 -2.95 -14.22
C ALA A 140 20.21 -1.61 -14.36
N SER A 141 19.49 -0.50 -14.59
CA SER A 141 20.00 0.89 -14.57
C SER A 141 18.83 1.86 -14.76
N GLY A 142 18.99 3.13 -14.38
CA GLY A 142 18.21 4.21 -15.02
C GLY A 142 17.45 5.22 -14.15
N VAL A 143 17.41 5.09 -12.82
CA VAL A 143 16.91 6.22 -11.99
C VAL A 143 18.10 7.01 -11.45
N PRO A 144 18.23 8.31 -11.77
CA PRO A 144 19.24 9.17 -11.16
C PRO A 144 19.20 9.08 -9.63
N ALA A 145 20.37 8.91 -9.01
CA ALA A 145 20.48 8.77 -7.56
C ALA A 145 19.86 9.96 -6.80
N ASP A 146 19.88 11.14 -7.40
CA ASP A 146 19.35 12.39 -6.83
C ASP A 146 17.82 12.37 -6.62
N TYR A 147 17.09 11.42 -7.20
CA TYR A 147 15.66 11.25 -6.90
C TYR A 147 15.40 10.59 -5.55
N PHE A 148 16.40 9.95 -4.94
CA PHE A 148 16.24 9.25 -3.67
C PHE A 148 16.92 10.03 -2.55
N THR A 149 16.19 11.00 -2.02
CA THR A 149 16.66 11.87 -0.93
C THR A 149 16.04 11.46 0.40
N GLU A 150 16.72 11.76 1.51
CA GLU A 150 16.16 11.50 2.86
C GLU A 150 14.77 12.13 3.05
N ARG A 151 14.52 13.26 2.39
CA ARG A 151 13.25 13.97 2.38
C ARG A 151 12.94 14.46 0.96
N MET A 152 11.75 14.16 0.46
CA MET A 152 11.25 14.61 -0.84
C MET A 152 9.83 15.15 -0.72
N ASP A 153 9.42 15.97 -1.69
CA ASP A 153 8.02 16.38 -1.80
C ASP A 153 7.20 15.23 -2.42
N ASN A 154 5.91 15.10 -2.06
CA ASN A 154 5.10 14.01 -2.62
C ASN A 154 4.94 14.10 -4.15
N THR A 155 5.11 15.29 -4.74
CA THR A 155 5.12 15.46 -6.21
C THR A 155 6.35 14.85 -6.88
N ASP A 156 7.42 14.56 -6.13
CA ASP A 156 8.60 13.86 -6.65
C ASP A 156 8.28 12.39 -6.95
N ILE A 157 7.28 11.78 -6.30
CA ILE A 157 6.82 10.41 -6.61
C ILE A 157 6.35 10.32 -8.06
N TYR A 158 5.63 11.34 -8.56
CA TYR A 158 5.25 11.39 -9.97
C TYR A 158 6.46 11.44 -10.90
N ARG A 159 7.50 12.21 -10.55
CA ARG A 159 8.73 12.33 -11.34
C ARG A 159 9.50 11.00 -11.36
N ILE A 160 9.58 10.32 -10.23
CA ILE A 160 10.18 8.98 -10.10
C ILE A 160 9.43 7.99 -10.99
N MET A 161 8.10 7.94 -10.91
CA MET A 161 7.29 7.03 -11.72
C MET A 161 7.44 7.30 -13.22
N ARG A 162 7.46 8.57 -13.64
CA ARG A 162 7.71 8.98 -15.03
C ARG A 162 9.08 8.51 -15.51
N SER A 163 10.11 8.73 -14.71
CA SER A 163 11.48 8.29 -15.03
C SER A 163 11.58 6.78 -15.16
N LEU A 164 10.93 6.02 -14.28
CA LEU A 164 10.91 4.56 -14.31
C LEU A 164 10.20 4.00 -15.56
N LEU A 165 9.16 4.70 -16.03
CA LEU A 165 8.39 4.32 -17.21
C LEU A 165 8.98 4.84 -18.53
N GLY A 166 10.01 5.70 -18.47
CA GLY A 166 10.62 6.30 -19.65
C GLY A 166 9.71 7.26 -20.41
N VAL A 167 8.78 7.94 -19.73
CA VAL A 167 7.79 8.85 -20.35
C VAL A 167 7.89 10.29 -19.89
#